data_AF-A0A946FC77-F1
#
_entry.id   AF-A0A946FC77-F1
#
_cell.length_a   1.000
_cell.length_b   1.000
_cell.length_c   1.000
_cell.angle_alpha   90.00
_cell.angle_beta   90.00
_cell.angle_gamma   90.00
#
_symmetry.space_group_name_H-M   'P 1'
#
loop_
_entity.id
_entity.type
_entity.pdbx_description
1 polymer ?
#
loop_
_entity_poly.entity_id
_entity_poly.type
_entity_poly.pdbx_seq_one_letter_code
_entity_poly.pdbx_strand_id
1 'polypeptide(L)'
;MEFDDLSQSGIRRIANYSPYLDQLAGFANEMGLRQRSNLVHLERCLHTEWALGQNSILSWCPMDDGILVLVVPHYAIAEYMAAPAGDVRMQQQVSVQFITELISGDRQLKLSQMQKVARLLEIEPKFIPLRQALSDNSVETQIVEKMVRRYGINYVASRAVTLFDIVGFGLLTPFEQMTQLNSLSYSLNSAHAKMLELDVSINFARSSSGDGFYIWNRDHGIEAN
;
A
#
# COMPACT_ATOMS: atom_id res chain seq x y z
N MET A 1 14.13 -13.91 -50.56
CA MET A 1 14.63 -14.98 -49.69
C MET A 1 15.48 -14.28 -48.64
N GLU A 2 14.79 -13.72 -47.67
CA GLU A 2 15.37 -12.93 -46.58
C GLU A 2 15.54 -13.85 -45.36
N PHE A 3 16.69 -13.73 -44.71
CA PHE A 3 17.04 -14.49 -43.53
C PHE A 3 16.30 -13.97 -42.30
N ASP A 4 15.61 -14.90 -41.64
CA ASP A 4 15.10 -14.90 -40.27
C ASP A 4 16.00 -14.10 -39.30
N ASP A 5 15.46 -13.17 -38.51
CA ASP A 5 14.56 -13.41 -37.37
C ASP A 5 15.25 -14.13 -36.21
N LEU A 6 16.26 -13.47 -35.60
CA LEU A 6 16.86 -13.88 -34.32
C LEU A 6 17.65 -12.70 -33.69
N SER A 7 16.97 -11.63 -33.27
CA SER A 7 17.62 -10.66 -32.35
C SER A 7 16.71 -9.89 -31.38
N GLN A 8 15.38 -10.08 -31.41
CA GLN A 8 14.48 -9.36 -30.50
C GLN A 8 13.98 -10.14 -29.28
N SER A 9 14.31 -11.43 -29.15
CA SER A 9 13.79 -12.28 -28.06
C SER A 9 14.60 -12.23 -26.75
N GLY A 10 15.76 -11.54 -26.72
CA GLY A 10 16.66 -11.54 -25.56
C GLY A 10 16.45 -10.42 -24.53
N ILE A 11 15.80 -9.31 -24.88
CA ILE A 11 15.74 -8.11 -24.03
C ILE A 11 14.41 -8.00 -23.23
N ARG A 12 13.39 -8.79 -23.57
CA ARG A 12 12.07 -8.76 -22.90
C ARG A 12 11.90 -9.68 -21.69
N ARG A 13 12.97 -10.31 -21.18
CA ARG A 13 12.88 -11.29 -20.06
C ARG A 13 13.56 -10.89 -18.74
N ILE A 14 13.98 -9.64 -18.57
CA ILE A 14 14.48 -9.14 -17.27
C ILE A 14 13.75 -7.88 -16.85
N ALA A 15 12.43 -7.98 -16.81
CA ALA A 15 11.64 -6.90 -16.26
C ALA A 15 10.54 -7.48 -15.37
N ASN A 16 10.96 -7.77 -14.13
CA ASN A 16 10.09 -7.49 -12.99
C ASN A 16 9.90 -5.96 -12.97
N TYR A 17 9.08 -5.46 -13.89
CA TYR A 17 8.62 -4.08 -13.96
C TYR A 17 7.79 -3.85 -12.70
N SER A 18 8.32 -3.08 -11.74
CA SER A 18 7.50 -2.47 -10.71
C SER A 18 7.02 -1.13 -11.28
N PRO A 19 5.78 -1.01 -11.79
CA PRO A 19 5.25 0.24 -12.38
C PRO A 19 5.24 1.42 -11.39
N TYR A 20 5.55 1.15 -10.12
CA TYR A 20 5.63 2.13 -9.04
C TYR A 20 6.96 2.90 -9.03
N LEU A 21 8.07 2.28 -9.44
CA LEU A 21 9.32 3.02 -9.59
C LEU A 21 9.23 4.06 -10.70
N ASP A 22 8.37 3.86 -11.69
CA ASP A 22 8.06 4.86 -12.72
C ASP A 22 7.23 6.02 -12.17
N GLN A 23 6.28 5.76 -11.24
CA GLN A 23 5.59 6.84 -10.51
C GLN A 23 6.53 7.61 -9.58
N LEU A 24 7.58 6.95 -9.08
CA LEU A 24 8.67 7.56 -8.32
C LEU A 24 9.79 8.10 -9.22
N ALA A 25 9.75 7.90 -10.54
CA ALA A 25 10.85 8.28 -11.43
C ALA A 25 11.07 9.80 -11.46
N GLY A 26 10.00 10.59 -11.23
CA GLY A 26 10.10 12.04 -11.05
C GLY A 26 10.98 12.43 -9.86
N PHE A 27 10.92 11.67 -8.76
CA PHE A 27 11.77 11.85 -7.58
C PHE A 27 13.13 11.16 -7.73
N ALA A 28 13.18 10.03 -8.45
CA ALA A 28 14.40 9.24 -8.59
C ALA A 28 15.46 9.86 -9.50
N ASN A 29 15.12 10.89 -10.29
CA ASN A 29 16.05 11.58 -11.17
C ASN A 29 17.26 12.19 -10.42
N GLU A 30 17.09 12.56 -9.16
CA GLU A 30 18.15 13.09 -8.29
C GLU A 30 19.06 12.00 -7.68
N MET A 31 18.71 10.72 -7.85
CA MET A 31 19.46 9.59 -7.30
C MET A 31 20.36 8.91 -8.34
N GLY A 32 21.53 8.48 -7.89
CA GLY A 32 22.46 7.68 -8.69
C GLY A 32 21.96 6.25 -8.94
N LEU A 33 22.55 5.58 -9.94
CA LEU A 33 22.17 4.20 -10.34
C LEU A 33 22.24 3.19 -9.17
N ARG A 34 23.21 3.33 -8.27
CA ARG A 34 23.36 2.44 -7.12
C ARG A 34 22.22 2.59 -6.10
N GLN A 35 21.81 3.83 -5.79
CA GLN A 35 20.66 4.10 -4.91
C GLN A 35 19.37 3.52 -5.50
N ARG A 36 19.12 3.75 -6.79
CA ARG A 36 17.96 3.17 -7.49
C ARG A 36 17.97 1.64 -7.45
N SER A 37 19.12 1.02 -7.71
CA SER A 37 19.29 -0.44 -7.62
C SER A 37 19.05 -0.97 -6.19
N ASN A 38 19.45 -0.20 -5.17
CA ASN A 38 19.21 -0.52 -3.77
C ASN A 38 17.71 -0.48 -3.42
N LEU A 39 16.98 0.53 -3.90
CA LEU A 39 15.55 0.65 -3.70
C LEU A 39 14.75 -0.44 -4.42
N VAL A 40 15.17 -0.84 -5.64
CA VAL A 40 14.60 -2.01 -6.34
C VAL A 40 14.78 -3.28 -5.52
N HIS A 41 15.96 -3.46 -4.91
CA HIS A 41 16.25 -4.60 -4.04
C HIS A 41 15.37 -4.58 -2.80
N LEU A 42 15.27 -3.43 -2.13
CA LEU A 42 14.41 -3.25 -0.96
C LEU A 42 12.94 -3.55 -1.28
N GLU A 43 12.42 -3.06 -2.40
CA GLU A 43 11.01 -3.30 -2.80
C GLU A 43 10.71 -4.80 -2.93
N ARG A 44 11.65 -5.58 -3.50
CA ARG A 44 11.51 -7.04 -3.57
C ARG A 44 11.51 -7.69 -2.19
N CYS A 45 12.40 -7.26 -1.30
CA CYS A 45 12.45 -7.77 0.07
C CYS A 45 11.15 -7.46 0.83
N LEU A 46 10.65 -6.23 0.76
CA LEU A 46 9.38 -5.83 1.37
C LEU A 46 8.20 -6.63 0.79
N HIS A 47 8.18 -6.83 -0.53
CA HIS A 47 7.16 -7.66 -1.19
C HIS A 47 7.19 -9.12 -0.68
N THR A 48 8.39 -9.69 -0.51
CA THR A 48 8.55 -11.03 0.06
C THR A 48 8.03 -11.10 1.50
N GLU A 49 8.36 -10.12 2.34
CA GLU A 49 7.88 -10.06 3.73
C GLU A 49 6.36 -9.84 3.83
N TRP A 50 5.79 -9.06 2.92
CA TRP A 50 4.34 -8.85 2.83
C TRP A 50 3.56 -10.12 2.46
N ALA A 51 4.16 -11.02 1.68
CA ALA A 51 3.64 -12.36 1.39
C ALA A 51 2.17 -12.37 0.92
N LEU A 52 1.88 -11.62 -0.15
CA LEU A 52 0.53 -11.51 -0.76
C LEU A 52 -0.55 -10.99 0.20
N GLY A 53 -0.15 -10.23 1.22
CA GLY A 53 -1.07 -9.69 2.22
C GLY A 53 -1.29 -10.61 3.41
N GLN A 54 -0.55 -11.71 3.53
CA GLN A 54 -0.52 -12.49 4.76
C GLN A 54 0.01 -11.65 5.93
N ASN A 55 0.96 -10.74 5.64
CA ASN A 55 1.54 -9.83 6.61
C ASN A 55 1.27 -8.36 6.25
N SER A 56 1.47 -7.48 7.21
CA SER A 56 1.48 -6.03 7.06
C SER A 56 2.78 -5.46 7.64
N ILE A 57 3.37 -4.49 6.94
CA ILE A 57 4.58 -3.81 7.40
C ILE A 57 4.16 -2.50 8.07
N LEU A 58 4.42 -2.37 9.37
CA LEU A 58 3.95 -1.24 10.18
C LEU A 58 4.92 -0.06 10.21
N SER A 59 6.21 -0.35 10.33
CA SER A 59 7.25 0.64 10.59
C SER A 59 8.59 0.17 10.12
N TRP A 60 9.51 1.11 9.95
CA TRP A 60 10.89 0.84 9.54
C TRP A 60 11.89 1.72 10.30
N CYS A 61 13.15 1.30 10.37
CA CYS A 61 14.24 2.06 10.99
C CYS A 61 15.50 1.88 10.13
N PRO A 62 16.20 2.96 9.73
CA PRO A 62 17.48 2.83 9.04
C PRO A 62 18.55 2.22 9.95
N MET A 63 19.43 1.41 9.36
CA MET A 63 20.61 0.82 9.98
C MET A 63 21.82 1.00 9.06
N ASP A 64 23.04 0.74 9.56
CA ASP A 64 24.28 0.98 8.82
C ASP A 64 24.37 0.16 7.51
N ASP A 65 23.83 -1.06 7.49
CA ASP A 65 23.90 -2.00 6.36
C ASP A 65 22.52 -2.46 5.88
N GLY A 66 21.45 -1.81 6.34
CA GLY A 66 20.10 -2.23 6.00
C GLY A 66 18.99 -1.41 6.64
N ILE A 67 17.83 -2.03 6.79
CA ILE A 67 16.73 -1.49 7.59
C ILE A 67 16.17 -2.56 8.52
N LEU A 68 15.66 -2.13 9.67
CA LEU A 68 14.74 -2.94 10.46
C LEU A 68 13.31 -2.64 10.03
N VAL A 69 12.45 -3.66 9.99
CA VAL A 69 11.02 -3.52 9.73
C VAL A 69 10.20 -4.26 10.78
N LEU A 70 9.04 -3.70 11.13
CA LEU A 70 8.03 -4.38 11.93
C LEU A 70 7.03 -5.04 10.98
N VAL A 71 7.04 -6.37 10.99
CA VAL A 71 6.12 -7.20 10.19
C VAL A 71 5.17 -7.89 11.14
N VAL A 72 3.87 -7.71 10.92
CA VAL A 72 2.82 -8.35 11.71
C VAL A 72 1.90 -9.15 10.79
N PRO A 73 1.24 -10.21 11.29
CA PRO A 73 0.14 -10.82 10.56
C PRO A 73 -0.95 -9.80 10.24
N HIS A 74 -1.58 -9.87 9.06
CA HIS A 74 -2.58 -8.89 8.63
C HIS A 74 -3.77 -8.74 9.59
N TYR A 75 -4.15 -9.83 10.28
CA TYR A 75 -5.25 -9.83 11.25
C TYR A 75 -4.91 -9.11 12.57
N ALA A 76 -3.63 -9.01 12.93
CA ALA A 76 -3.20 -8.47 14.22
C ALA A 76 -3.64 -7.01 14.41
N ILE A 77 -3.69 -6.24 13.33
CA ILE A 77 -4.15 -4.85 13.38
C ILE A 77 -5.60 -4.77 13.83
N ALA A 78 -6.47 -5.67 13.35
CA ALA A 78 -7.86 -5.72 13.80
C ALA A 78 -7.97 -6.10 15.28
N GLU A 79 -7.13 -7.03 15.75
CA GLU A 79 -7.06 -7.42 17.16
C GLU A 79 -6.64 -6.25 18.06
N TYR A 80 -5.67 -5.43 17.62
CA TYR A 80 -5.27 -4.24 18.38
C TYR A 80 -6.32 -3.13 18.38
N MET A 81 -7.19 -3.08 17.36
CA MET A 81 -8.27 -2.08 17.24
C MET A 81 -9.57 -2.53 17.90
N ALA A 82 -9.76 -3.83 18.15
CA ALA A 82 -10.96 -4.36 18.78
C ALA A 82 -11.05 -3.88 20.22
N ALA A 83 -12.10 -3.14 20.58
CA ALA A 83 -12.36 -2.79 21.98
C ALA A 83 -12.72 -4.07 22.78
N PRO A 84 -12.27 -4.23 24.04
CA PRO A 84 -12.71 -5.34 24.86
C PRO A 84 -14.21 -5.21 25.10
N ALA A 85 -14.99 -6.10 24.50
CA ALA A 85 -16.40 -6.25 24.82
C ALA A 85 -16.51 -6.79 26.25
N GLY A 86 -16.60 -5.88 27.23
CA GLY A 86 -17.20 -6.17 28.53
C GLY A 86 -16.34 -6.83 29.61
N ASP A 87 -15.03 -7.08 29.41
CA ASP A 87 -14.20 -7.68 30.46
C ASP A 87 -13.01 -6.79 30.88
N VAL A 88 -13.10 -6.24 32.10
CA VAL A 88 -12.14 -5.33 32.75
C VAL A 88 -10.83 -6.06 33.16
N ARG A 89 -10.51 -7.21 32.57
CA ARG A 89 -9.37 -8.06 32.95
C ARG A 89 -8.33 -8.27 31.86
N MET A 90 -8.60 -7.92 30.61
CA MET A 90 -7.55 -7.80 29.60
C MET A 90 -7.17 -6.34 29.46
N GLN A 91 -6.17 -5.92 30.24
CA GLN A 91 -5.44 -4.69 29.92
C GLN A 91 -4.85 -4.90 28.52
N GLN A 92 -5.42 -4.25 27.51
CA GLN A 92 -4.72 -4.11 26.24
C GLN A 92 -3.36 -3.48 26.57
N GLN A 93 -2.27 -4.22 26.35
CA GLN A 93 -0.92 -3.66 26.43
C GLN A 93 -0.78 -2.46 25.48
N VAL A 94 -1.58 -2.42 24.40
CA VAL A 94 -1.52 -1.41 23.35
C VAL A 94 -2.85 -0.67 23.23
N SER A 95 -2.86 0.64 23.41
CA SER A 95 -4.06 1.45 23.20
C SER A 95 -4.41 1.55 21.71
N VAL A 96 -5.71 1.56 21.37
CA VAL A 96 -6.23 1.82 20.02
C VAL A 96 -5.63 3.10 19.42
N GLN A 97 -5.58 4.18 20.21
CA GLN A 97 -5.01 5.47 19.78
C GLN A 97 -3.56 5.33 19.30
N PHE A 98 -2.73 4.60 20.04
CA PHE A 98 -1.34 4.36 19.66
C PHE A 98 -1.23 3.64 18.30
N ILE A 99 -2.05 2.61 18.06
CA ILE A 99 -2.05 1.93 16.76
C ILE A 99 -2.53 2.88 15.68
N THR A 100 -3.60 3.65 15.91
CA THR A 100 -4.09 4.64 14.97
C THR A 100 -3.00 5.63 14.58
N GLU A 101 -2.26 6.18 15.56
CA GLU A 101 -1.13 7.07 15.30
C GLU A 101 -0.03 6.38 14.50
N LEU A 102 0.34 5.15 14.88
CA LEU A 102 1.32 4.32 14.17
C LEU A 102 0.90 4.08 12.72
N ILE A 103 -0.40 3.92 12.45
CA ILE A 103 -0.93 3.69 11.11
C ILE A 103 -1.33 4.95 10.32
N SER A 104 -1.21 6.12 10.92
CA SER A 104 -1.55 7.41 10.30
C SER A 104 -0.32 8.21 9.89
N GLY A 105 0.75 8.17 10.70
CA GLY A 105 1.92 9.01 10.57
C GLY A 105 3.05 8.40 9.72
N ASP A 106 4.23 9.02 9.86
CA ASP A 106 5.48 8.50 9.29
C ASP A 106 5.87 7.18 9.95
N ARG A 107 6.24 6.21 9.12
CA ARG A 107 6.58 4.85 9.52
C ARG A 107 8.04 4.71 9.90
N GLN A 108 8.85 5.74 9.66
CA GLN A 108 10.23 5.79 10.08
C GLN A 108 10.33 6.01 11.60
N LEU A 109 10.92 5.05 12.30
CA LEU A 109 11.19 5.09 13.72
C LEU A 109 12.69 5.19 13.98
N LYS A 110 13.05 5.79 15.11
CA LYS A 110 14.40 5.64 15.69
C LYS A 110 14.54 4.23 16.28
N LEU A 111 15.77 3.73 16.37
CA LEU A 111 16.05 2.40 16.93
C LEU A 111 15.43 2.17 18.33
N SER A 112 15.49 3.18 19.20
CA SER A 112 14.90 3.11 20.54
C SER A 112 13.36 3.06 20.52
N GLN A 113 12.72 3.71 19.53
CA GLN A 113 11.28 3.59 19.31
C GLN A 113 10.94 2.22 18.75
N MET A 114 11.67 1.76 17.73
CA MET A 114 11.54 0.42 17.15
C MET A 114 11.54 -0.68 18.23
N GLN A 115 12.51 -0.66 19.15
CA GLN A 115 12.60 -1.61 20.27
C GLN A 115 11.44 -1.50 21.28
N LYS A 116 10.87 -0.30 21.47
CA LYS A 116 9.71 -0.12 22.35
C LYS A 116 8.44 -0.67 21.69
N VAL A 117 8.20 -0.32 20.43
CA VAL A 117 7.04 -0.81 19.67
C VAL A 117 7.10 -2.33 19.50
N ALA A 118 8.27 -2.88 19.18
CA ALA A 118 8.51 -4.32 19.10
C ALA A 118 8.11 -5.05 20.39
N ARG A 119 8.54 -4.54 21.55
CA ARG A 119 8.18 -5.11 22.86
C ARG A 119 6.69 -4.98 23.17
N LEU A 120 6.10 -3.83 22.82
CA LEU A 120 4.69 -3.56 23.09
C LEU A 120 3.75 -4.46 22.25
N LEU A 121 4.15 -4.76 21.03
CA LEU A 121 3.42 -5.63 20.12
C LEU A 121 3.85 -7.10 20.23
N GLU A 122 4.80 -7.42 21.12
CA GLU A 122 5.39 -8.75 21.28
C GLU A 122 5.90 -9.35 19.95
N ILE A 123 6.52 -8.52 19.10
CA ILE A 123 7.06 -8.92 17.79
C ILE A 123 8.57 -8.66 17.71
N GLU A 124 9.28 -9.54 17.00
CA GLU A 124 10.69 -9.34 16.67
C GLU A 124 10.84 -8.52 15.38
N PRO A 125 11.59 -7.39 15.40
CA PRO A 125 11.91 -6.66 14.18
C PRO A 125 12.73 -7.52 13.23
N LYS A 126 12.40 -7.49 11.93
CA LYS A 126 13.17 -8.18 10.91
C LYS A 126 14.19 -7.24 10.28
N PHE A 127 15.42 -7.71 10.17
CA PHE A 127 16.47 -7.00 9.47
C PHE A 127 16.47 -7.35 7.97
N ILE A 128 16.39 -6.33 7.13
CA ILE A 128 16.50 -6.45 5.68
C ILE A 128 17.86 -5.86 5.26
N PRO A 129 18.81 -6.69 4.80
CA PRO A 129 20.09 -6.21 4.34
C PRO A 129 19.92 -5.47 3.02
N LEU A 130 20.59 -4.32 2.91
CA LEU A 130 20.66 -3.54 1.70
C LEU A 130 21.99 -3.79 0.98
N ARG A 131 22.02 -3.47 -0.32
CA ARG A 131 23.26 -3.59 -1.13
C ARG A 131 24.27 -2.50 -0.77
N GLN A 132 23.78 -1.41 -0.22
CA GLN A 132 24.52 -0.30 0.35
C GLN A 132 23.69 0.35 1.46
N ALA A 133 24.35 1.02 2.39
CA ALA A 133 23.69 1.86 3.39
C ALA A 133 22.73 2.85 2.71
N LEU A 134 21.63 3.17 3.40
CA LEU A 134 20.82 4.33 3.01
C LEU A 134 21.68 5.59 3.15
N SER A 135 21.56 6.49 2.20
CA SER A 135 22.19 7.80 2.28
C SER A 135 21.31 8.76 3.10
N ASP A 136 21.89 9.85 3.60
CA ASP A 136 21.13 10.95 4.23
C ASP A 136 20.29 11.76 3.22
N ASN A 137 20.02 11.20 2.03
CA ASN A 137 19.18 11.81 1.02
C ASN A 137 17.71 11.72 1.45
N SER A 138 17.10 12.90 1.64
CA SER A 138 15.68 13.02 1.99
C SER A 138 14.75 12.36 0.97
N VAL A 139 15.10 12.34 -0.32
CA VAL A 139 14.31 11.71 -1.38
C VAL A 139 14.33 10.18 -1.25
N GLU A 140 15.50 9.60 -0.96
CA GLU A 140 15.63 8.16 -0.71
C GLU A 140 14.77 7.76 0.49
N THR A 141 14.84 8.51 1.58
CA THR A 141 14.01 8.31 2.79
C THR A 141 12.52 8.38 2.48
N GLN A 142 12.06 9.38 1.71
CA GLN A 142 10.66 9.51 1.31
C GLN A 142 10.19 8.34 0.43
N ILE A 143 11.07 7.81 -0.42
CA ILE A 143 10.74 6.63 -1.23
C ILE A 143 10.58 5.39 -0.35
N VAL A 144 11.50 5.16 0.59
CA VAL A 144 11.39 4.04 1.53
C VAL A 144 10.09 4.15 2.35
N GLU A 145 9.75 5.34 2.82
CA GLU A 145 8.50 5.61 3.53
C GLU A 145 7.27 5.22 2.70
N LYS A 146 7.21 5.66 1.43
CA LYS A 146 6.13 5.30 0.50
C LYS A 146 6.08 3.79 0.23
N MET A 147 7.23 3.13 0.10
CA MET A 147 7.30 1.67 -0.09
C MET A 147 6.75 0.92 1.13
N VAL A 148 7.12 1.33 2.34
CA VAL A 148 6.63 0.69 3.58
C VAL A 148 5.13 0.89 3.75
N ARG A 149 4.64 2.13 3.57
CA ARG A 149 3.19 2.41 3.62
C ARG A 149 2.37 1.60 2.63
N ARG A 150 2.93 1.25 1.47
CA ARG A 150 2.27 0.41 0.45
C ARG A 150 2.02 -1.01 0.92
N TYR A 151 2.92 -1.57 1.73
CA TYR A 151 2.80 -2.94 2.26
C TYR A 151 2.17 -2.99 3.65
N GLY A 152 1.58 -1.89 4.11
CA GLY A 152 0.89 -1.78 5.40
C GLY A 152 -0.55 -1.30 5.27
N ILE A 153 -1.25 -1.27 6.39
CA ILE A 153 -2.58 -0.64 6.51
C ILE A 153 -2.38 0.83 6.87
N ASN A 154 -3.13 1.70 6.22
CA ASN A 154 -3.11 3.14 6.45
C ASN A 154 -4.47 3.60 6.99
N TYR A 155 -4.44 4.41 8.04
CA TYR A 155 -5.64 5.07 8.53
C TYR A 155 -5.90 6.37 7.77
N VAL A 156 -7.17 6.62 7.46
CA VAL A 156 -7.65 7.83 6.80
C VAL A 156 -8.82 8.34 7.62
N ALA A 157 -8.67 9.52 8.23
CA ALA A 157 -9.67 10.07 9.14
C ALA A 157 -11.00 10.39 8.45
N SER A 158 -10.94 10.88 7.20
CA SER A 158 -12.12 11.26 6.42
C SER A 158 -11.88 10.99 4.94
N ARG A 159 -12.81 10.25 4.32
CA ARG A 159 -12.84 9.98 2.88
C ARG A 159 -14.26 9.71 2.43
N ALA A 160 -14.69 10.34 1.33
CA ALA A 160 -15.92 9.96 0.64
C ALA A 160 -15.78 8.56 0.04
N VAL A 161 -16.68 7.67 0.44
CA VAL A 161 -16.81 6.31 -0.08
C VAL A 161 -18.27 6.05 -0.38
N THR A 162 -18.54 5.51 -1.57
CA THR A 162 -19.87 5.04 -1.96
C THR A 162 -19.78 3.55 -2.27
N LEU A 163 -20.61 2.77 -1.59
CA LEU A 163 -20.81 1.35 -1.86
C LEU A 163 -22.13 1.18 -2.63
N PHE A 164 -22.04 0.60 -3.82
CA PHE A 164 -23.20 0.12 -4.56
C PHE A 164 -23.37 -1.36 -4.25
N ASP A 165 -24.33 -1.66 -3.36
CA ASP A 165 -24.80 -3.02 -3.14
C ASP A 165 -25.71 -3.45 -4.30
N ILE A 166 -25.47 -4.65 -4.82
CA ILE A 166 -26.21 -5.22 -5.94
C ILE A 166 -26.99 -6.42 -5.40
N VAL A 167 -28.26 -6.18 -5.08
CA VAL A 167 -29.16 -7.21 -4.54
C VAL A 167 -29.22 -8.41 -5.48
N GLY A 168 -28.93 -9.59 -4.96
CA GLY A 168 -28.96 -10.84 -5.73
C GLY A 168 -27.80 -11.02 -6.71
N PHE A 169 -26.73 -10.21 -6.63
CA PHE A 169 -25.56 -10.32 -7.52
C PHE A 169 -24.96 -11.73 -7.54
N GLY A 170 -24.84 -12.36 -6.37
CA GLY A 170 -24.35 -13.74 -6.24
C GLY A 170 -25.26 -14.81 -6.86
N LEU A 171 -26.51 -14.48 -7.19
CA LEU A 171 -27.46 -15.39 -7.84
C LEU A 171 -27.37 -15.33 -9.38
N LEU A 172 -26.69 -14.32 -9.93
CA LEU A 172 -26.48 -14.15 -11.35
C LEU A 172 -25.39 -15.10 -11.88
N THR A 173 -25.45 -15.43 -13.16
CA THR A 173 -24.35 -16.15 -13.81
C THR A 173 -23.08 -15.29 -13.85
N PRO A 174 -21.88 -15.89 -13.91
CA PRO A 174 -20.63 -15.12 -13.99
C PRO A 174 -20.58 -14.09 -15.15
N PHE A 175 -21.21 -14.41 -16.28
CA PHE A 175 -21.30 -13.51 -17.43
C PHE A 175 -22.22 -12.31 -17.17
N GLU A 176 -23.36 -12.52 -16.52
CA GLU A 176 -24.28 -11.45 -16.10
C GLU A 176 -23.64 -10.54 -15.05
N GLN A 177 -22.94 -11.13 -14.06
CA GLN A 177 -22.17 -10.40 -13.06
C GLN A 177 -21.15 -9.48 -13.73
N MET A 178 -20.32 -10.03 -14.63
CA MET A 178 -19.34 -9.26 -15.38
C MET A 178 -20.00 -8.14 -16.20
N THR A 179 -21.13 -8.42 -16.85
CA THR A 179 -21.86 -7.42 -17.66
C THR A 179 -22.38 -6.27 -16.79
N GLN A 180 -22.93 -6.55 -15.62
CA GLN A 180 -23.38 -5.53 -14.67
C GLN A 180 -22.22 -4.69 -14.13
N LEU A 181 -21.10 -5.32 -13.73
CA LEU A 181 -19.91 -4.59 -13.26
C LEU A 181 -19.32 -3.68 -14.35
N ASN A 182 -19.32 -4.15 -15.59
CA ASN A 182 -18.88 -3.35 -16.75
C ASN A 182 -19.84 -2.19 -17.03
N SER A 183 -21.16 -2.42 -16.92
CA SER A 183 -22.17 -1.38 -17.08
C SER A 183 -22.04 -0.28 -16.02
N LEU A 184 -21.87 -0.64 -14.74
CA LEU A 184 -21.61 0.31 -13.66
C LEU A 184 -20.31 1.08 -13.89
N SER A 185 -19.26 0.36 -14.28
CA SER A 185 -17.97 0.96 -14.62
C SER A 185 -18.08 1.99 -15.76
N TYR A 186 -18.89 1.70 -16.77
CA TYR A 186 -19.16 2.63 -17.87
C TYR A 186 -19.96 3.85 -17.40
N SER A 187 -21.04 3.66 -16.65
CA SER A 187 -21.88 4.75 -16.13
C SER A 187 -21.07 5.73 -15.29
N LEU A 188 -20.15 5.25 -14.45
CA LEU A 188 -19.27 6.10 -13.65
C LEU A 188 -18.29 6.90 -14.50
N ASN A 189 -17.67 6.27 -15.50
CA ASN A 189 -16.77 6.96 -16.41
C ASN A 189 -17.52 8.03 -17.22
N SER A 190 -18.75 7.75 -17.64
CA SER A 190 -19.60 8.74 -18.31
C SER A 190 -19.97 9.91 -17.40
N ALA A 191 -20.33 9.64 -16.14
CA ALA A 191 -20.61 10.68 -15.15
C ALA A 191 -19.37 11.54 -14.88
N HIS A 192 -18.19 10.92 -14.73
CA HIS A 192 -16.92 11.63 -14.55
C HIS A 192 -16.57 12.55 -15.72
N ALA A 193 -16.70 12.06 -16.95
CA ALA A 193 -16.45 12.86 -18.15
C ALA A 193 -17.36 14.11 -18.18
N LYS A 194 -18.64 13.97 -17.85
CA LYS A 194 -19.59 15.08 -17.77
C LYS A 194 -19.27 16.06 -16.64
N MET A 195 -18.78 15.57 -15.50
CA MET A 195 -18.32 16.42 -14.39
C MET A 195 -17.10 17.25 -14.79
N LEU A 196 -16.14 16.65 -15.50
CA LEU A 196 -14.98 17.37 -16.02
C LEU A 196 -15.36 18.46 -17.03
N GLU A 197 -16.38 18.23 -17.86
CA GLU A 197 -16.92 19.28 -18.76
C GLU A 197 -17.49 20.49 -18.00
N LEU A 198 -17.89 20.30 -16.74
CA LEU A 198 -18.40 21.34 -15.84
C LEU A 198 -17.33 21.86 -14.87
N ASP A 199 -16.06 21.58 -15.13
CA ASP A 199 -14.91 21.93 -14.27
C ASP A 199 -14.99 21.36 -12.85
N VAL A 200 -15.73 20.26 -12.68
CA VAL A 200 -15.80 19.48 -11.45
C VAL A 200 -14.81 18.32 -11.54
N SER A 201 -13.61 18.54 -11.02
CA SER A 201 -12.56 17.52 -10.97
C SER A 201 -12.69 16.66 -9.70
N ILE A 202 -12.98 15.37 -9.89
CA ILE A 202 -12.98 14.37 -8.82
C ILE A 202 -11.97 13.29 -9.16
N ASN A 203 -11.06 13.02 -8.22
CA ASN A 203 -10.01 12.02 -8.36
C ASN A 203 -10.43 10.70 -7.69
N PHE A 204 -11.33 9.92 -8.29
CA PHE A 204 -11.82 8.70 -7.65
C PHE A 204 -11.04 7.43 -8.05
N ALA A 205 -11.15 6.40 -7.22
CA ALA A 205 -10.81 5.03 -7.55
C ALA A 205 -12.02 4.12 -7.32
N ARG A 206 -11.93 2.89 -7.85
CA ARG A 206 -13.00 1.90 -7.76
C ARG A 206 -12.45 0.49 -7.62
N SER A 207 -13.22 -0.38 -6.98
CA SER A 207 -12.94 -1.81 -6.87
C SER A 207 -14.24 -2.59 -6.79
N SER A 208 -14.27 -3.78 -7.38
CA SER A 208 -15.34 -4.76 -7.16
C SER A 208 -14.89 -5.79 -6.14
N SER A 209 -15.73 -6.09 -5.17
CA SER A 209 -15.55 -7.17 -4.21
C SER A 209 -16.81 -8.03 -4.15
N GLY A 210 -16.75 -9.15 -3.42
CA GLY A 210 -17.88 -10.09 -3.34
C GLY A 210 -19.14 -9.49 -2.72
N ASP A 211 -19.00 -8.41 -1.95
CA ASP A 211 -20.05 -7.68 -1.22
C ASP A 211 -20.51 -6.39 -1.94
N GLY A 212 -19.94 -6.03 -3.08
CA GLY A 212 -20.45 -4.92 -3.89
C GLY A 212 -19.41 -4.18 -4.74
N PHE A 213 -19.80 -2.99 -5.19
CA PHE A 213 -18.97 -2.11 -6.01
C PHE A 213 -18.61 -0.85 -5.24
N TYR A 214 -17.33 -0.74 -4.88
CA TYR A 214 -16.78 0.36 -4.09
C TYR A 214 -16.25 1.46 -5.00
N ILE A 215 -16.59 2.71 -4.69
CA ILE A 215 -15.96 3.92 -5.24
C ILE A 215 -15.54 4.80 -4.09
N TRP A 216 -14.38 5.44 -4.22
CA TRP A 216 -13.92 6.40 -3.22
C TRP A 216 -13.13 7.54 -3.85
N ASN A 217 -13.18 8.71 -3.23
CA ASN A 217 -12.29 9.80 -3.57
C ASN A 217 -10.87 9.47 -3.10
N ARG A 218 -9.87 9.62 -3.98
CA ARG A 218 -8.45 9.46 -3.64
C ARG A 218 -7.92 10.65 -2.86
N ASP A 219 -8.58 11.80 -2.97
CA ASP A 219 -8.27 12.95 -2.13
C ASP A 219 -8.77 12.70 -0.69
N HIS A 220 -8.23 13.42 0.30
CA HIS A 220 -8.51 13.19 1.72
C HIS A 220 -8.98 14.49 2.38
N GLY A 221 -9.72 14.35 3.50
CA GLY A 221 -10.21 15.48 4.29
C GLY A 221 -11.68 15.80 4.03
N ILE A 222 -12.22 16.75 4.81
CA ILE A 222 -13.65 17.10 4.77
C ILE A 222 -14.02 17.78 3.45
N GLU A 223 -13.11 18.57 2.88
CA GLU A 223 -13.30 19.25 1.59
C GLU A 223 -13.39 18.28 0.40
N ALA A 224 -12.94 17.03 0.58
CA ALA A 224 -12.96 15.99 -0.44
C ALA A 224 -14.16 15.05 -0.33
N ASN A 225 -15.09 15.33 0.61
CA ASN A 225 -16.27 14.50 0.87
C ASN A 225 -17.50 14.90 0.05
#